data_AF-A0A699T5B2-F1
#
_entry.id   AF-A0A699T5B2-F1
#
_cell.length_a   1.000
_cell.length_b   1.000
_cell.length_c   1.000
_cell.angle_alpha   90.00
_cell.angle_beta   90.00
_cell.angle_gamma   90.00
#
_symmetry.space_group_name_H-M   'P 1'
#
loop_
_entity.id
_entity.type
_entity.pdbx_description
1 polymer ?
#
loop_
_entity_poly.entity_id
_entity_poly.type
_entity_poly.pdbx_seq_one_letter_code
_entity_poly.pdbx_strand_id
1 'polypeptide(L)'
;SSKSSTFYDDPLNESPHEDSTSQGSSSNVFQIRTQFEHLGRWTKDHPIANVIRDPSRSVSTRKQLKIDAMWCFFDAFLTSVKPKNFKQAMTKPLWIGAMQEEIHEFKRLEV
;
A
#
# COMPACT_ATOMS: atom_id res chain seq x y z
N SER A 1 -25.62 58.63 -11.48
CA SER A 1 -26.20 58.25 -12.78
C SER A 1 -25.04 57.88 -13.69
N SER A 2 -24.67 56.60 -13.72
CA SER A 2 -24.96 55.68 -14.84
C SER A 2 -24.09 56.02 -16.05
N LYS A 3 -23.28 55.09 -16.58
CA LYS A 3 -23.77 54.04 -17.47
C LYS A 3 -22.82 52.84 -17.53
N SER A 4 -23.42 51.66 -17.45
CA SER A 4 -22.93 50.37 -17.93
C SER A 4 -23.09 50.27 -19.45
N SER A 5 -22.31 49.36 -20.06
CA SER A 5 -22.70 48.42 -21.13
C SER A 5 -21.61 48.33 -22.20
N THR A 6 -20.94 47.19 -22.29
CA THR A 6 -20.59 46.56 -23.57
C THR A 6 -20.46 45.06 -23.36
N PHE A 7 -21.40 44.34 -23.98
CA PHE A 7 -21.37 42.91 -24.24
C PHE A 7 -20.21 42.57 -25.17
N TYR A 8 -19.52 41.45 -24.95
CA TYR A 8 -18.91 40.67 -26.02
C TYR A 8 -19.05 39.17 -25.71
N ASP A 9 -19.34 38.47 -26.79
CA ASP A 9 -19.84 37.10 -26.90
C ASP A 9 -18.82 36.04 -26.50
N ASP A 10 -19.32 34.95 -25.91
CA ASP A 10 -18.57 33.74 -25.58
C ASP A 10 -18.58 32.79 -26.78
N PRO A 11 -17.44 32.53 -27.45
CA PRO A 11 -17.37 31.59 -28.54
C PRO A 11 -17.08 30.19 -27.99
N LEU A 12 -18.03 29.28 -28.25
CA LEU A 12 -17.86 27.83 -28.34
C LEU A 12 -16.39 27.43 -28.54
N ASN A 13 -15.76 26.89 -27.50
CA ASN A 13 -14.60 26.02 -27.65
C ASN A 13 -14.99 24.60 -27.25
N GLU A 14 -14.84 23.70 -28.21
CA GLU A 14 -14.75 22.26 -27.96
C GLU A 14 -13.49 21.97 -27.14
N SER A 15 -13.62 21.06 -26.19
CA SER A 15 -12.51 20.42 -25.49
C SER A 15 -12.83 18.94 -25.28
N PRO A 16 -11.83 18.03 -25.39
CA PRO A 16 -12.03 16.68 -25.86
C PRO A 16 -12.33 15.68 -24.74
N HIS A 17 -13.27 14.77 -25.02
CA HIS A 17 -13.26 13.35 -24.64
C HIS A 17 -12.73 13.01 -23.22
N GLU A 18 -13.60 13.20 -22.22
CA GLU A 18 -13.47 12.56 -20.91
C GLU A 18 -13.86 11.07 -21.01
N ASP A 19 -12.93 10.22 -21.43
CA ASP A 19 -13.08 8.78 -21.27
C ASP A 19 -12.81 8.43 -19.79
N SER A 20 -13.86 8.50 -18.98
CA SER A 20 -13.89 7.90 -17.66
C SER A 20 -13.88 6.37 -17.79
N THR A 21 -12.73 5.80 -18.15
CA THR A 21 -12.48 4.38 -17.93
C THR A 21 -12.19 4.20 -16.44
N SER A 22 -13.26 4.07 -15.66
CA SER A 22 -13.22 3.39 -14.37
C SER A 22 -12.81 1.93 -14.64
N GLN A 23 -11.51 1.68 -14.76
CA GLN A 23 -10.97 0.33 -14.66
C GLN A 23 -10.73 0.02 -13.18
N GLY A 24 -11.82 0.06 -12.41
CA GLY A 24 -11.89 -0.63 -11.14
C GLY A 24 -11.70 -2.13 -11.38
N SER A 25 -10.47 -2.60 -11.15
CA SER A 25 -10.05 -4.00 -10.97
C SER A 25 -11.06 -5.08 -11.39
N SER A 26 -11.06 -5.43 -12.68
CA SER A 26 -11.74 -6.64 -13.20
C SER A 26 -11.17 -7.94 -12.60
N SER A 27 -9.95 -7.89 -12.02
CA SER A 27 -9.32 -9.02 -11.32
C SER A 27 -10.17 -9.53 -10.14
N ASN A 28 -10.88 -8.63 -9.45
CA ASN A 28 -11.65 -8.97 -8.26
C ASN A 28 -12.88 -9.80 -8.65
N VAL A 29 -13.54 -9.45 -9.76
CA VAL A 29 -14.79 -10.09 -10.21
C VAL A 29 -14.55 -11.53 -10.65
N PHE A 30 -13.42 -11.79 -11.32
CA PHE A 30 -13.02 -13.14 -11.74
C PHE A 30 -12.61 -14.03 -10.55
N GLN A 31 -11.87 -13.48 -9.57
CA GLN A 31 -11.51 -14.22 -8.35
C GLN A 31 -12.74 -14.52 -7.48
N ILE A 32 -13.66 -13.56 -7.31
CA ILE A 32 -14.87 -13.75 -6.51
C ILE A 32 -15.80 -14.80 -7.15
N ARG A 33 -16.02 -14.75 -8.48
CA ARG A 33 -16.87 -15.73 -9.17
C ARG A 33 -16.31 -17.15 -9.07
N THR A 34 -15.01 -17.32 -9.33
CA THR A 34 -14.36 -18.64 -9.23
C THR A 34 -14.31 -19.18 -7.80
N GLN A 35 -14.16 -18.30 -6.80
CA GLN A 35 -14.18 -18.70 -5.39
C GLN A 35 -15.56 -19.19 -4.95
N PHE A 36 -16.65 -18.55 -5.39
CA PHE A 36 -18.02 -18.98 -5.07
C PHE A 36 -18.42 -20.29 -5.76
N GLU A 37 -18.03 -20.50 -7.02
CA GLU A 37 -18.30 -21.75 -7.74
C GLU A 37 -17.54 -22.94 -7.15
N HIS A 38 -16.30 -22.71 -6.70
CA HIS A 38 -15.51 -23.74 -6.01
C HIS A 38 -16.08 -24.06 -4.62
N LEU A 39 -16.61 -23.06 -3.90
CA LEU A 39 -17.15 -23.23 -2.56
C LEU A 39 -18.30 -24.24 -2.50
N GLY A 40 -19.21 -24.20 -3.47
CA GLY A 40 -20.38 -25.11 -3.51
C GLY A 40 -20.02 -26.58 -3.74
N ARG A 41 -18.90 -26.85 -4.46
CA ARG A 41 -18.34 -28.21 -4.60
C ARG A 41 -17.58 -28.62 -3.34
N TRP A 42 -16.87 -27.69 -2.71
CA TRP A 42 -16.15 -27.93 -1.46
C TRP A 42 -17.08 -28.29 -0.31
N THR A 43 -18.17 -27.55 -0.08
CA THR A 43 -19.04 -27.78 1.10
C THR A 43 -19.75 -29.13 1.12
N LYS A 44 -19.92 -29.81 -0.04
CA LYS A 44 -20.58 -31.12 -0.11
C LYS A 44 -19.65 -32.28 0.27
N ASP A 45 -18.43 -32.29 -0.24
CA ASP A 45 -17.46 -33.39 -0.03
C ASP A 45 -16.41 -33.06 1.05
N HIS A 46 -16.27 -31.78 1.40
CA HIS A 46 -15.30 -31.22 2.34
C HIS A 46 -15.96 -30.14 3.22
N PRO A 47 -16.73 -30.53 4.26
CA PRO A 47 -17.45 -29.57 5.10
C PRO A 47 -16.50 -28.52 5.70
N ILE A 48 -16.89 -27.25 5.57
CA ILE A 48 -16.06 -26.09 5.97
C ILE A 48 -15.68 -26.12 7.46
N ALA A 49 -16.53 -26.70 8.31
CA ALA A 49 -16.28 -26.86 9.73
C ALA A 49 -15.03 -27.71 10.03
N ASN A 50 -14.58 -28.54 9.09
CA ASN A 50 -13.40 -29.37 9.23
C ASN A 50 -12.12 -28.69 8.72
N VAL A 51 -12.21 -27.49 8.12
CA VAL A 51 -11.05 -26.78 7.58
C VAL A 51 -10.39 -25.96 8.70
N ILE A 52 -9.15 -26.32 9.06
CA ILE A 52 -8.41 -25.69 10.17
C ILE A 52 -7.89 -24.28 9.83
N ARG A 53 -7.60 -24.03 8.55
CA ARG A 53 -7.06 -22.75 8.07
C ARG A 53 -8.11 -22.00 7.26
N ASP A 54 -8.05 -20.67 7.33
CA ASP A 54 -8.88 -19.80 6.52
C ASP A 54 -8.72 -20.12 5.02
N PRO A 55 -9.77 -20.58 4.33
CA PRO A 55 -9.73 -20.88 2.90
C PRO A 55 -9.51 -19.66 2.01
N SER A 56 -9.79 -18.45 2.52
CA SER A 56 -9.52 -17.20 1.80
C SER A 56 -8.06 -16.80 1.85
N ARG A 57 -7.28 -17.38 2.77
CA ARG A 57 -5.86 -17.08 2.92
C ARG A 57 -5.06 -17.73 1.80
N SER A 58 -4.26 -16.91 1.12
CA SER A 58 -3.34 -17.37 0.08
C SER A 58 -2.25 -18.29 0.65
N VAL A 59 -1.70 -19.14 -0.23
CA VAL A 59 -0.61 -20.05 0.14
C VAL A 59 0.73 -19.33 0.00
N SER A 60 1.47 -19.21 1.11
CA SER A 60 2.84 -18.69 1.09
C SER A 60 3.85 -19.76 0.67
N THR A 61 4.83 -19.39 -0.15
CA THR A 61 5.94 -20.29 -0.48
C THR A 61 6.99 -20.28 0.63
N ARG A 62 7.82 -21.33 0.72
CA ARG A 62 8.95 -21.37 1.67
C ARG A 62 9.90 -20.18 1.50
N LYS A 63 10.10 -19.70 0.26
CA LYS A 63 10.91 -18.51 -0.03
C LYS A 63 10.31 -17.27 0.60
N GLN A 64 8.99 -17.08 0.46
CA GLN A 64 8.29 -15.95 1.07
C GLN A 64 8.45 -15.96 2.59
N LEU A 65 8.21 -17.11 3.23
CA LEU A 65 8.37 -17.25 4.68
C LEU A 65 9.79 -16.91 5.16
N LYS A 66 10.82 -17.28 4.39
CA LYS A 66 12.21 -16.92 4.71
C LYS A 66 12.43 -15.40 4.64
N ILE A 67 11.89 -14.75 3.62
CA ILE A 67 11.98 -13.30 3.44
C ILE A 67 11.24 -12.59 4.57
N ASP A 68 10.01 -13.01 4.88
CA ASP A 68 9.21 -12.45 5.97
C ASP A 68 9.93 -12.60 7.32
N ALA A 69 10.48 -13.78 7.61
CA ALA A 69 11.25 -14.00 8.83
C ALA A 69 12.50 -13.13 8.91
N MET A 70 13.18 -12.90 7.78
CA MET A 70 14.34 -12.01 7.71
C MET A 70 13.95 -10.55 7.97
N TRP A 71 12.83 -10.08 7.41
CA TRP A 71 12.29 -8.75 7.70
C TRP A 71 11.90 -8.61 9.17
N CYS A 72 11.20 -9.59 9.74
CA CYS A 72 10.85 -9.60 11.16
C CYS A 72 12.10 -9.54 12.06
N PHE A 73 13.15 -10.29 11.71
CA PHE A 73 14.41 -10.25 12.46
C PHE A 73 15.08 -8.87 12.36
N PHE A 74 15.12 -8.28 11.17
CA PHE A 74 15.70 -6.97 10.96
C PHE A 74 14.95 -5.88 11.73
N ASP A 75 13.61 -5.90 11.71
CA ASP A 75 12.78 -4.99 12.48
C ASP A 75 12.99 -5.15 14.00
N ALA A 76 13.01 -6.38 14.50
CA ALA A 76 13.33 -6.67 15.90
C ALA A 76 14.73 -6.19 16.30
N PHE A 77 15.72 -6.35 15.42
CA PHE A 77 17.06 -5.85 15.65
C PHE A 77 17.09 -4.32 15.70
N LEU A 78 16.50 -3.65 14.70
CA LEU A 78 16.43 -2.19 14.65
C LEU A 78 15.72 -1.62 15.88
N THR A 79 14.58 -2.17 16.26
CA THR A 79 13.84 -1.75 17.47
C THR A 79 14.64 -1.96 18.75
N SER A 80 15.51 -2.99 18.80
CA SER A 80 16.39 -3.24 19.94
C SER A 80 17.59 -2.28 20.00
N VAL A 81 18.18 -1.90 18.86
CA VAL A 81 19.38 -1.04 18.84
C VAL A 81 19.05 0.45 18.82
N LYS A 82 17.86 0.80 18.31
CA LYS A 82 17.36 2.18 18.23
C LYS A 82 17.26 2.80 19.64
N PRO A 83 17.91 3.95 19.89
CA PRO A 83 17.76 4.66 21.15
C PRO A 83 16.31 5.07 21.39
N LYS A 84 15.82 4.88 22.61
CA LYS A 84 14.44 5.22 22.98
C LYS A 84 14.24 6.70 23.31
N ASN A 85 15.33 7.41 23.59
CA ASN A 85 15.31 8.84 23.94
C ASN A 85 16.61 9.54 23.52
N PHE A 86 16.59 10.87 23.50
CA PHE A 86 17.73 11.69 23.07
C PHE A 86 18.98 11.49 23.93
N LYS A 87 18.84 11.25 25.24
CA LYS A 87 19.98 11.03 26.13
C LYS A 87 20.74 9.75 25.76
N GLN A 88 20.03 8.66 25.44
CA GLN A 88 20.63 7.42 24.95
C GLN A 88 21.23 7.56 23.54
N ALA A 89 20.65 8.42 22.69
CA ALA A 89 21.21 8.71 21.39
C ALA A 89 22.54 9.47 21.51
N MET A 90 22.65 10.43 22.44
CA MET A 90 23.86 11.23 22.64
C MET A 90 25.05 10.43 23.19
N THR A 91 24.80 9.30 23.85
CA THR A 91 25.89 8.41 24.29
C THR A 91 26.40 7.47 23.20
N LYS A 92 25.73 7.41 22.04
CA LYS A 92 26.06 6.52 20.93
C LYS A 92 26.50 7.34 19.71
N PRO A 93 27.82 7.55 19.49
CA PRO A 93 28.31 8.38 18.38
C PRO A 93 27.88 7.85 17.00
N LEU A 94 27.79 6.53 16.85
CA LEU A 94 27.31 5.88 15.62
C LEU A 94 25.87 6.29 15.25
N TRP A 95 25.02 6.59 16.23
CA TRP A 95 23.63 6.95 15.98
C TRP A 95 23.49 8.39 15.47
N ILE A 96 24.36 9.31 15.93
CA ILE A 96 24.39 10.69 15.46
C ILE A 96 24.77 10.73 13.98
N GLY A 97 25.83 10.00 13.60
CA GLY A 97 26.24 9.88 12.20
C GLY A 97 25.14 9.28 11.32
N ALA A 98 24.52 8.18 11.76
CA ALA A 98 23.41 7.56 11.04
C ALA A 98 22.21 8.50 10.84
N MET A 99 21.81 9.26 11.87
CA MET A 99 20.72 10.24 11.73
C MET A 99 21.10 11.39 10.78
N GLN A 100 22.37 11.81 10.75
CA GLN A 100 22.84 12.85 9.83
C GLN A 100 22.83 12.35 8.38
N GLU A 101 23.28 11.11 8.13
CA GLU A 101 23.21 10.47 6.82
C GLU A 101 21.77 10.30 6.34
N GLU A 102 20.86 9.85 7.22
CA GLU A 102 19.44 9.71 6.91
C GLU A 102 18.80 11.07 6.53
N ILE A 103 19.06 12.13 7.31
CA ILE A 103 18.61 13.50 6.98
C ILE A 103 19.18 13.97 5.64
N HIS A 104 20.43 13.63 5.35
CA HIS A 104 21.06 13.99 4.09
C HIS A 104 20.44 13.25 2.90
N GLU A 105 20.08 11.98 3.07
CA GLU A 105 19.34 11.20 2.07
C GLU A 105 17.97 11.82 1.77
N PHE A 106 17.22 12.21 2.81
CA PHE A 106 15.94 12.89 2.63
C PHE A 106 16.06 14.17 1.80
N LYS A 107 17.10 14.98 2.06
CA LYS A 107 17.36 16.20 1.27
C LYS A 107 17.72 15.89 -0.18
N ARG A 108 18.54 14.85 -0.40
CA ARG A 108 18.93 14.42 -1.76
C ARG A 108 17.74 13.92 -2.58
N LEU A 109 16.76 13.31 -1.92
CA LEU A 109 15.58 12.73 -2.56
C LEU A 109 14.49 13.76 -2.88
N GLU A 110 14.64 15.04 -2.50
CA GLU A 110 13.65 16.12 -2.70
C GLU A 110 12.19 15.66 -2.51
N VAL A 111 11.90 15.02 -1.37
CA VAL A 111 10.51 14.72 -0.94
C VAL A 111 9.90 15.90 -0.21
#